data_AF-A0A538KYE0-F1
#
_entry.id   AF-A0A538KYE0-F1
#
_cell.length_a   1.000
_cell.length_b   1.000
_cell.length_c   1.000
_cell.angle_alpha   90.00
_cell.angle_beta   90.00
_cell.angle_gamma   90.00
#
_symmetry.space_group_name_H-M   'P 1'
#
loop_
_entity.id
_entity.type
_entity.pdbx_description
1 polymer ?
#
loop_
_entity_poly.entity_id
_entity_poly.type
_entity_poly.pdbx_seq_one_letter_code
_entity_poly.pdbx_strand_id
1 'polypeptide(L)'
;MPTCLVTGGAGFLGSHLCDYLLERGNRVICVDNFDTGSLHNIEHLKREDFRFELLDITEHYEIDEPIDFIYHMASPASPIDYARLPLHTLKVGAYGTHNTLGLAKLKRARFLLASTSEVYGDPLVHPQPETYWGNVNPIGPRGVYDEAKRYAEALTMAYLRQQGVDTSIARIFNTFGSKMRPADGRAVPTFLQQALSDRPLTVFG
;
A
#
# COMPACT_ATOMS: atom_id res chain seq x y z
N MET A 1 -19.56 0.74 16.35
CA MET A 1 -19.09 0.20 15.06
C MET A 1 -17.75 0.86 14.79
N PRO A 2 -16.64 0.11 14.65
CA PRO A 2 -15.36 0.74 14.34
C PRO A 2 -15.36 1.36 12.94
N THR A 3 -14.67 2.49 12.79
CA THR A 3 -14.44 3.14 11.51
C THR A 3 -13.00 2.89 11.05
N CYS A 4 -12.87 2.32 9.86
CA CYS A 4 -11.60 1.98 9.23
C CYS A 4 -11.36 2.87 8.01
N LEU A 5 -10.23 3.56 7.97
CA LEU A 5 -9.75 4.25 6.77
C LEU A 5 -8.75 3.38 6.03
N VAL A 6 -8.93 3.22 4.72
CA VAL A 6 -8.02 2.45 3.84
C VAL A 6 -7.49 3.40 2.76
N THR A 7 -6.23 3.82 2.87
CA THR A 7 -5.57 4.53 1.75
C THR A 7 -5.16 3.51 0.69
N GLY A 8 -5.29 3.84 -0.60
CA GLY A 8 -5.06 2.87 -1.68
C GLY A 8 -6.17 1.82 -1.75
N GLY A 9 -7.35 2.13 -1.21
CA GLY A 9 -8.47 1.20 -1.06
C GLY A 9 -9.11 0.79 -2.39
N ALA A 10 -8.83 1.49 -3.50
CA ALA A 10 -9.26 1.09 -4.83
C ALA A 10 -8.20 0.26 -5.59
N GLY A 11 -7.06 -0.04 -4.94
CA GLY A 11 -6.04 -0.95 -5.45
C GLY A 11 -6.40 -2.43 -5.30
N PHE A 12 -5.48 -3.30 -5.70
CA PHE A 12 -5.65 -4.76 -5.60
C PHE A 12 -5.91 -5.20 -4.15
N LEU A 13 -4.92 -5.11 -3.26
CA LEU A 13 -5.09 -5.55 -1.86
C LEU A 13 -6.07 -4.67 -1.08
N GLY A 14 -6.04 -3.36 -1.32
CA GLY A 14 -6.89 -2.40 -0.62
C GLY A 14 -8.38 -2.68 -0.81
N SER A 15 -8.81 -3.03 -2.02
CA SER A 15 -10.23 -3.31 -2.28
C SER A 15 -10.72 -4.59 -1.62
N HIS A 16 -9.91 -5.65 -1.60
CA HIS A 16 -10.21 -6.87 -0.83
C HIS A 16 -10.28 -6.60 0.68
N LEU A 17 -9.42 -5.71 1.18
CA LEU A 17 -9.47 -5.30 2.58
C LEU A 17 -10.75 -4.50 2.89
N CYS A 18 -11.18 -3.61 1.98
CA CYS A 18 -12.46 -2.91 2.10
C CYS A 18 -13.63 -3.90 2.17
N ASP A 19 -13.69 -4.87 1.25
CA ASP A 19 -14.70 -5.94 1.25
C ASP A 19 -14.74 -6.67 2.60
N TYR A 20 -13.58 -7.16 3.05
CA TYR A 20 -13.46 -7.89 4.31
C TYR A 20 -13.90 -7.06 5.53
N LEU A 21 -13.50 -5.78 5.61
CA LEU A 21 -13.84 -4.92 6.75
C LEU A 21 -15.35 -4.64 6.81
N LEU A 22 -15.98 -4.42 5.65
CA LEU A 22 -17.43 -4.22 5.52
C LEU A 22 -18.21 -5.49 5.89
N GLU A 23 -17.74 -6.67 5.49
CA GLU A 23 -18.34 -7.97 5.88
C GLU A 23 -18.25 -8.23 7.38
N ARG A 24 -17.22 -7.68 8.03
CA ARG A 24 -17.07 -7.70 9.50
C ARG A 24 -17.92 -6.65 10.21
N GLY A 25 -18.74 -5.88 9.47
CA GLY A 25 -19.63 -4.85 10.02
C GLY A 25 -18.91 -3.59 10.47
N ASN A 26 -17.74 -3.28 9.91
CA ASN A 26 -17.07 -1.99 10.14
C ASN A 26 -17.57 -0.95 9.14
N ARG A 27 -17.47 0.33 9.52
CA ARG A 27 -17.57 1.43 8.58
C ARG A 27 -16.24 1.58 7.85
N VAL A 28 -16.26 1.75 6.53
CA VAL A 28 -15.04 1.87 5.70
C VAL A 28 -15.00 3.19 4.95
N ILE A 29 -13.88 3.89 5.08
CA ILE A 29 -13.54 5.09 4.30
C ILE A 29 -12.39 4.72 3.37
N CYS A 30 -12.69 4.57 2.08
CA CYS A 30 -11.70 4.30 1.05
C CYS A 30 -11.14 5.61 0.51
N VAL A 31 -9.83 5.81 0.64
CA VAL A 31 -9.11 6.97 0.07
C VAL A 31 -8.24 6.49 -1.08
N ASP A 32 -8.40 7.03 -2.28
CA ASP A 32 -7.60 6.67 -3.46
C ASP A 32 -7.58 7.82 -4.48
N ASN A 33 -6.53 7.93 -5.28
CA ASN A 33 -6.41 8.92 -6.37
C ASN A 33 -6.55 8.30 -7.78
N PHE A 34 -6.70 6.97 -7.87
CA PHE A 34 -6.77 6.18 -9.11
C PHE A 34 -5.51 6.18 -9.99
N ASP A 35 -4.33 6.57 -9.48
CA ASP A 35 -3.08 6.47 -10.26
C ASP A 35 -2.77 5.03 -10.70
N THR A 36 -3.06 4.09 -9.80
CA THR A 36 -2.94 2.65 -10.04
C THR A 36 -4.19 1.86 -9.59
N GLY A 37 -5.05 2.47 -8.75
CA GLY A 37 -6.35 1.93 -8.39
C GLY A 37 -7.35 1.96 -9.55
N SER A 38 -8.53 1.38 -9.34
CA SER A 38 -9.63 1.44 -10.31
C SER A 38 -10.97 1.53 -9.61
N LEU A 39 -11.87 2.38 -10.12
CA LEU A 39 -13.25 2.45 -9.64
C LEU A 39 -13.95 1.09 -9.71
N HIS A 40 -13.63 0.26 -10.72
CA HIS A 40 -14.18 -1.08 -10.87
C HIS A 40 -13.93 -1.98 -9.65
N ASN A 41 -12.85 -1.74 -8.91
CA ASN A 41 -12.51 -2.55 -7.74
C ASN A 41 -13.42 -2.28 -6.52
N ILE A 42 -14.14 -1.16 -6.52
CA ILE A 42 -14.95 -0.68 -5.39
C ILE A 42 -16.38 -0.28 -5.78
N GLU A 43 -16.76 -0.34 -7.06
CA GLU A 43 -18.07 0.13 -7.52
C GLU A 43 -19.25 -0.68 -6.96
N HIS A 44 -19.01 -1.93 -6.55
CA HIS A 44 -19.98 -2.80 -5.89
C HIS A 44 -20.18 -2.45 -4.42
N LEU A 45 -19.33 -1.60 -3.83
CA LEU A 45 -19.39 -1.18 -2.43
C LEU A 45 -20.31 0.02 -2.18
N LYS A 46 -21.27 0.31 -3.06
CA LYS A 46 -22.26 1.39 -2.89
C LYS A 46 -23.26 1.07 -1.77
N ARG A 47 -22.83 1.24 -0.52
CA ARG A 47 -23.59 0.99 0.72
C ARG A 47 -23.45 2.15 1.69
N GLU A 48 -24.33 2.22 2.71
CA GLU A 48 -24.33 3.30 3.70
C GLU A 48 -23.09 3.31 4.61
N ASP A 49 -22.50 2.15 4.85
CA ASP A 49 -21.31 1.96 5.68
C ASP A 49 -19.99 2.06 4.91
N PHE A 50 -20.05 2.41 3.62
CA PHE A 50 -18.89 2.68 2.78
C PHE A 50 -18.89 4.13 2.28
N ARG A 51 -17.73 4.78 2.38
CA ARG A 51 -17.49 6.14 1.85
C ARG A 51 -16.24 6.10 0.99
N PHE A 52 -16.31 6.70 -0.19
CA PHE A 52 -15.15 6.89 -1.07
C PHE A 52 -14.73 8.36 -1.08
N GLU A 53 -13.43 8.59 -0.97
CA GLU A 53 -12.79 9.91 -1.03
C GLU A 53 -11.71 9.90 -2.13
N LEU A 54 -11.92 10.72 -3.16
CA LEU A 54 -10.95 10.93 -4.23
C LEU A 54 -9.90 11.94 -3.75
N LEU A 55 -8.80 11.45 -3.16
CA LEU A 55 -7.75 12.29 -2.59
C LEU A 55 -6.36 11.73 -2.89
N ASP A 56 -5.41 12.63 -3.13
CA ASP A 56 -3.98 12.32 -3.12
C ASP A 56 -3.43 12.53 -1.71
N ILE A 57 -2.95 11.45 -1.09
CA ILE A 57 -2.41 11.48 0.27
C ILE A 57 -1.10 12.27 0.39
N THR A 58 -0.42 12.61 -0.71
CA THR A 58 0.79 13.45 -0.65
C THR A 58 0.48 14.89 -0.25
N GLU A 59 -0.76 15.33 -0.43
CA GLU A 59 -1.26 16.61 0.05
C GLU A 59 -1.88 16.46 1.45
N HIS A 60 -1.95 17.57 2.20
CA HIS A 60 -2.66 17.56 3.48
C HIS A 60 -4.14 17.26 3.27
N TYR A 61 -4.69 16.37 4.09
CA TYR A 61 -6.11 16.02 4.02
C TYR A 61 -6.66 15.74 5.41
N GLU A 62 -7.98 15.96 5.54
CA GLU A 62 -8.71 15.77 6.78
C GLU A 62 -9.96 14.94 6.52
N ILE A 63 -10.38 14.21 7.53
CA ILE A 63 -11.57 13.36 7.48
C ILE A 63 -12.44 13.76 8.66
N ASP A 64 -13.60 14.36 8.38
CA ASP A 64 -14.53 14.88 9.39
C ASP A 64 -15.43 13.77 9.98
N GLU A 65 -14.79 12.71 10.47
CA GLU A 65 -15.44 11.65 11.24
C GLU A 65 -14.42 10.96 12.17
N PRO A 66 -14.86 10.23 13.20
CA PRO A 66 -13.99 9.37 14.00
C PRO A 66 -13.36 8.27 13.16
N ILE A 67 -12.11 7.94 13.44
CA ILE A 67 -11.38 6.83 12.81
C ILE A 67 -10.71 6.02 13.92
N ASP A 68 -10.97 4.73 13.96
CA ASP A 68 -10.38 3.80 14.93
C ASP A 68 -9.13 3.10 14.36
N PHE A 69 -9.17 2.78 13.07
CA PHE A 69 -8.09 2.08 12.37
C PHE A 69 -7.75 2.74 11.04
N ILE A 70 -6.46 2.85 10.75
CA ILE A 70 -5.95 3.30 9.45
C ILE A 70 -5.08 2.19 8.86
N TYR A 71 -5.50 1.68 7.71
CA TYR A 71 -4.74 0.76 6.88
C TYR A 71 -4.11 1.54 5.73
N HIS A 72 -2.82 1.83 5.85
CA HIS A 72 -2.09 2.61 4.88
C HIS A 72 -1.54 1.72 3.76
N MET A 73 -2.36 1.54 2.70
CA MET A 73 -2.04 0.66 1.56
C MET A 73 -1.63 1.44 0.29
N ALA A 74 -1.82 2.77 0.26
CA ALA A 74 -1.50 3.60 -0.89
C ALA A 74 0.00 3.59 -1.21
N SER A 75 0.36 3.07 -2.39
CA SER A 75 1.71 3.16 -2.98
C SER A 75 1.67 2.54 -4.38
N PRO A 76 2.33 3.14 -5.39
CA PRO A 76 2.65 2.42 -6.63
C PRO A 76 3.54 1.21 -6.32
N ALA A 77 3.00 0.00 -6.49
CA ALA A 77 3.63 -1.22 -5.96
C ALA A 77 4.27 -2.13 -7.03
N SER A 78 3.92 -1.96 -8.31
CA SER A 78 4.50 -2.78 -9.37
C SER A 78 5.75 -2.14 -9.98
N PRO A 79 6.70 -2.94 -10.52
CA PRO A 79 7.89 -2.41 -11.18
C PRO A 79 7.62 -1.43 -12.31
N ILE A 80 6.55 -1.65 -13.05
CA ILE A 80 6.15 -0.76 -14.13
C ILE A 80 5.64 0.57 -13.55
N ASP A 81 4.85 0.53 -12.48
CA ASP A 81 4.26 1.74 -11.91
C ASP A 81 5.30 2.65 -11.25
N TYR A 82 6.17 2.11 -10.39
CA TYR A 82 7.16 2.94 -9.71
C TYR A 82 8.26 3.44 -10.64
N ALA A 83 8.52 2.75 -11.76
CA ALA A 83 9.38 3.25 -12.83
C ALA A 83 8.70 4.37 -13.65
N ARG A 84 7.37 4.29 -13.84
CA ARG A 84 6.57 5.33 -14.51
C ARG A 84 6.36 6.57 -13.64
N LEU A 85 6.24 6.39 -12.32
CA LEU A 85 5.91 7.43 -11.34
C LEU A 85 6.96 7.53 -10.23
N PRO A 86 8.26 7.70 -10.53
CA PRO A 86 9.33 7.59 -9.52
C PRO A 86 9.24 8.68 -8.45
N LEU A 87 9.04 9.94 -8.86
CA LEU A 87 8.91 11.06 -7.92
C LEU A 87 7.65 10.93 -7.06
N HIS A 88 6.54 10.51 -7.65
CA HIS A 88 5.29 10.34 -6.91
C HIS A 88 5.39 9.14 -5.93
N THR A 89 6.06 8.05 -6.32
CA THR A 89 6.34 6.91 -5.41
C THR A 89 7.09 7.37 -4.16
N LEU A 90 8.12 8.20 -4.33
CA LEU A 90 8.86 8.79 -3.21
C LEU A 90 7.98 9.73 -2.37
N LYS A 91 7.19 10.60 -3.00
CA LYS A 91 6.26 11.51 -2.28
C LYS A 91 5.23 10.73 -1.46
N VAL A 92 4.68 9.65 -1.99
CA VAL A 92 3.72 8.79 -1.27
C VAL A 92 4.40 8.13 -0.06
N GLY A 93 5.58 7.54 -0.24
CA GLY A 93 6.33 6.95 0.88
C GLY A 93 6.74 7.97 1.94
N ALA A 94 6.96 9.23 1.55
CA ALA A 94 7.34 10.31 2.45
C ALA A 94 6.13 11.12 2.98
N TYR A 95 5.64 12.07 2.19
CA TYR A 95 4.54 12.97 2.55
C TYR A 95 3.23 12.20 2.77
N GLY A 96 2.94 11.21 1.93
CA GLY A 96 1.76 10.35 2.10
C GLY A 96 1.72 9.66 3.46
N THR A 97 2.83 9.01 3.84
CA THR A 97 2.99 8.40 5.16
C THR A 97 2.93 9.44 6.28
N HIS A 98 3.59 10.59 6.12
CA HIS A 98 3.61 11.68 7.11
C HIS A 98 2.21 12.23 7.40
N ASN A 99 1.46 12.58 6.35
CA ASN A 99 0.11 13.12 6.46
C ASN A 99 -0.83 12.11 7.11
N THR A 100 -0.74 10.84 6.69
CA THR A 100 -1.58 9.78 7.23
C THR A 100 -1.27 9.47 8.71
N LEU A 101 0.01 9.48 9.11
CA LEU A 101 0.40 9.36 10.53
C LEU A 101 -0.04 10.57 11.35
N GLY A 102 0.00 11.77 10.77
CA GLY A 102 -0.57 12.98 11.36
C GLY A 102 -2.06 12.82 11.66
N LEU A 103 -2.82 12.30 10.69
CA LEU A 103 -4.23 11.96 10.86
C LEU A 103 -4.43 10.89 11.94
N ALA A 104 -3.63 9.81 11.93
CA ALA A 104 -3.69 8.76 12.95
C ALA A 104 -3.50 9.33 14.37
N LYS A 105 -2.50 10.19 14.54
CA LYS A 105 -2.24 10.89 15.80
C LYS A 105 -3.42 11.76 16.23
N LEU A 106 -3.96 12.57 15.31
CA LEU A 106 -5.09 13.46 15.59
C LEU A 106 -6.33 12.68 16.03
N LYS A 107 -6.62 11.57 15.35
CA LYS A 107 -7.79 10.73 15.60
C LYS A 107 -7.59 9.71 16.72
N ARG A 108 -6.35 9.57 17.23
CA ARG A 108 -5.93 8.48 18.12
C ARG A 108 -6.23 7.09 17.53
N ALA A 109 -6.13 6.98 16.21
CA ALA A 109 -6.37 5.76 15.47
C ALA A 109 -5.13 4.88 15.51
N ARG A 110 -5.34 3.56 15.50
CA ARG A 110 -4.26 2.60 15.26
C ARG A 110 -3.87 2.61 13.78
N PHE A 111 -2.58 2.70 13.50
CA PHE A 111 -2.04 2.81 12.15
C PHE A 111 -1.31 1.52 11.73
N LEU A 112 -1.65 0.98 10.57
CA LEU A 112 -0.95 -0.14 9.95
C LEU A 112 -0.30 0.32 8.65
N LEU A 113 1.02 0.19 8.56
CA LEU A 113 1.78 0.39 7.35
C LEU A 113 1.85 -0.91 6.53
N ALA A 114 1.38 -0.86 5.27
CA ALA A 114 1.72 -1.88 4.28
C ALA A 114 3.14 -1.64 3.74
N SER A 115 4.11 -2.24 4.43
CA SER A 115 5.50 -2.36 3.95
C SER A 115 5.63 -3.53 2.97
N THR A 116 6.85 -3.93 2.65
CA THR A 116 7.17 -4.86 1.56
C THR A 116 8.37 -5.72 1.92
N SER A 117 8.48 -6.91 1.33
CA SER A 117 9.73 -7.70 1.36
C SER A 117 10.90 -6.98 0.69
N GLU A 118 10.65 -6.02 -0.21
CA GLU A 118 11.72 -5.26 -0.89
C GLU A 118 12.59 -4.43 0.08
N VAL A 119 12.13 -4.17 1.32
CA VAL A 119 13.00 -3.53 2.34
C VAL A 119 14.22 -4.38 2.70
N TYR A 120 14.18 -5.68 2.40
CA TYR A 120 15.30 -6.60 2.53
C TYR A 120 16.27 -6.55 1.34
N GLY A 121 15.88 -5.97 0.20
CA GLY A 121 16.72 -5.81 -0.99
C GLY A 121 17.13 -7.14 -1.64
N ASP A 122 18.42 -7.27 -1.94
CA ASP A 122 19.06 -8.52 -2.40
C ASP A 122 19.68 -9.25 -1.19
N PRO A 123 18.90 -10.07 -0.45
CA PRO A 123 19.24 -10.47 0.91
C PRO A 123 20.46 -11.38 0.95
N LEU A 124 21.37 -11.09 1.88
CA LEU A 124 22.56 -11.93 2.16
C LEU A 124 22.27 -13.04 3.18
N VAL A 125 21.00 -13.21 3.58
CA VAL A 125 20.54 -14.20 4.57
C VAL A 125 19.27 -14.91 4.09
N HIS A 126 19.12 -16.17 4.48
CA HIS A 126 17.95 -16.98 4.13
C HIS A 126 17.50 -17.88 5.31
N PRO A 127 16.21 -17.86 5.71
CA PRO A 127 15.16 -16.93 5.27
C PRO A 127 15.44 -15.47 5.74
N GLN A 128 14.56 -14.52 5.41
CA GLN A 128 14.70 -13.11 5.83
C GLN A 128 13.92 -12.84 7.15
N PRO A 129 14.57 -12.89 8.33
CA PRO A 129 13.90 -12.51 9.57
C PRO A 129 13.66 -10.99 9.63
N GLU A 130 12.69 -10.55 10.43
CA GLU A 130 12.37 -9.13 10.60
C GLU A 130 13.52 -8.31 11.22
N THR A 131 14.45 -8.98 11.90
CA THR A 131 15.69 -8.39 12.45
C THR A 131 16.74 -8.08 11.38
N TYR A 132 16.61 -8.62 10.17
CA TYR A 132 17.52 -8.34 9.06
C TYR A 132 17.32 -6.93 8.51
N TRP A 133 18.42 -6.19 8.33
CA TRP A 133 18.39 -4.78 7.91
C TRP A 133 18.19 -4.57 6.41
N GLY A 134 18.39 -5.62 5.61
CA GLY A 134 18.34 -5.55 4.15
C GLY A 134 19.69 -5.18 3.50
N ASN A 135 19.79 -5.49 2.21
CA ASN A 135 20.91 -5.14 1.33
C ASN A 135 20.35 -4.43 0.09
N VAL A 136 20.15 -3.12 0.22
CA VAL A 136 19.41 -2.28 -0.75
C VAL A 136 20.36 -1.26 -1.37
N ASN A 137 20.25 -1.04 -2.68
CA ASN A 137 20.97 0.03 -3.37
C ASN A 137 20.12 1.32 -3.41
N PRO A 138 20.49 2.38 -2.67
CA PRO A 138 19.65 3.56 -2.52
C PRO A 138 19.56 4.43 -3.78
N ILE A 139 20.49 4.26 -4.74
CA ILE A 139 20.55 5.06 -5.97
C ILE A 139 20.27 4.23 -7.23
N GLY A 140 19.94 2.95 -7.07
CA GLY A 140 19.55 2.08 -8.17
C GLY A 140 18.18 2.44 -8.73
N PRO A 141 17.81 1.95 -9.93
CA PRO A 141 16.53 2.25 -10.55
C PRO A 141 15.30 1.82 -9.73
N ARG A 142 15.44 0.80 -8.87
CA ARG A 142 14.38 0.39 -7.93
C ARG A 142 14.41 1.15 -6.61
N GLY A 143 15.47 1.92 -6.33
CA GLY A 143 15.67 2.63 -5.07
C GLY A 143 14.51 3.56 -4.73
N VAL A 144 13.78 4.06 -5.73
CA VAL A 144 12.58 4.89 -5.53
C VAL A 144 11.48 4.19 -4.74
N TYR A 145 11.27 2.88 -4.92
CA TYR A 145 10.27 2.11 -4.17
C TYR A 145 10.87 1.57 -2.87
N ASP A 146 12.07 1.00 -2.96
CA ASP A 146 12.75 0.35 -1.83
C ASP A 146 13.00 1.38 -0.70
N GLU A 147 13.57 2.55 -1.01
CA GLU A 147 13.82 3.60 -0.03
C GLU A 147 12.56 4.34 0.41
N ALA A 148 11.54 4.46 -0.44
CA ALA A 148 10.25 5.01 -0.03
C ALA A 148 9.62 4.17 1.09
N LYS A 149 9.66 2.83 0.97
CA LYS A 149 9.13 1.92 1.99
C LYS A 149 10.00 1.88 3.24
N ARG A 150 11.33 1.90 3.10
CA ARG A 150 12.26 1.98 4.25
C ARG A 150 12.10 3.29 5.03
N TYR A 151 11.95 4.42 4.34
CA TYR A 151 11.63 5.70 4.95
C TYR A 151 10.30 5.68 5.70
N ALA A 152 9.26 5.09 5.09
CA ALA A 152 7.94 4.95 5.72
C ALA A 152 8.00 4.13 7.02
N GLU A 153 8.78 3.04 7.06
CA GLU A 153 9.00 2.27 8.31
C GLU A 153 9.70 3.12 9.38
N ALA A 154 10.76 3.85 9.01
CA ALA A 154 11.49 4.72 9.93
C ALA A 154 10.59 5.81 10.51
N LEU A 155 9.78 6.46 9.67
CA LEU A 155 8.84 7.49 10.07
C LEU A 155 7.75 6.94 10.99
N THR A 156 7.20 5.76 10.66
CA THR A 156 6.20 5.06 11.48
C THR A 156 6.76 4.78 12.88
N MET A 157 7.98 4.25 12.97
CA MET A 157 8.63 3.99 14.26
C MET A 157 9.00 5.28 15.03
N ALA A 158 9.27 6.39 14.34
CA ALA A 158 9.48 7.68 14.98
C ALA A 158 8.19 8.19 15.64
N TYR A 159 7.04 8.10 14.96
CA TYR A 159 5.74 8.45 15.53
C TYR A 159 5.37 7.56 16.72
N LEU A 160 5.65 6.26 16.67
CA LEU A 160 5.47 5.36 17.81
C LEU A 160 6.30 5.81 19.02
N ARG A 161 7.62 5.97 18.84
CA ARG A 161 8.56 6.22 19.94
C ARG A 161 8.46 7.62 20.52
N GLN A 162 8.24 8.63 19.67
CA GLN A 162 8.28 10.04 20.10
C GLN A 162 6.88 10.60 20.38
N GLN A 163 5.85 10.13 19.67
CA GLN A 163 4.50 10.70 19.73
C GLN A 163 3.46 9.72 20.28
N GLY A 164 3.83 8.47 20.57
CA GLY A 164 2.95 7.48 21.19
C GLY A 164 1.81 6.99 20.29
N VAL A 165 1.92 7.13 18.97
CA VAL A 165 0.91 6.61 18.03
C VAL A 165 0.96 5.08 18.06
N ASP A 166 -0.19 4.40 18.19
CA ASP A 166 -0.27 2.95 18.06
C ASP A 166 -0.05 2.56 16.60
N THR A 167 1.12 1.98 16.31
CA THR A 167 1.52 1.62 14.95
C THR A 167 1.84 0.14 14.81
N SER A 168 1.63 -0.40 13.62
CA SER A 168 2.07 -1.72 13.19
C SER A 168 2.64 -1.65 11.77
N ILE A 169 3.56 -2.56 11.45
CA ILE A 169 4.20 -2.65 10.13
C ILE A 169 4.02 -4.09 9.64
N ALA A 170 3.48 -4.25 8.43
CA ALA A 170 3.38 -5.54 7.75
C ALA A 170 4.32 -5.55 6.54
N ARG A 171 5.38 -6.37 6.56
CA ARG A 171 6.29 -6.56 5.41
C ARG A 171 5.72 -7.62 4.48
N ILE A 172 4.95 -7.17 3.48
CA ILE A 172 4.18 -8.04 2.60
C ILE A 172 5.09 -8.64 1.51
N PHE A 173 5.05 -9.96 1.37
CA PHE A 173 5.71 -10.70 0.29
C PHE A 173 4.81 -10.80 -0.95
N ASN A 174 5.36 -11.31 -2.06
CA ASN A 174 4.63 -11.44 -3.32
C ASN A 174 3.25 -12.07 -3.13
N THR A 175 2.22 -11.29 -3.47
CA THR A 175 0.82 -11.67 -3.36
C THR A 175 0.15 -11.54 -4.73
N PHE A 176 -0.76 -12.46 -5.06
CA PHE A 176 -1.51 -12.49 -6.32
C PHE A 176 -2.98 -12.84 -6.07
N GLY A 177 -3.87 -12.48 -6.99
CA GLY A 177 -5.30 -12.75 -6.85
C GLY A 177 -6.16 -11.94 -7.82
N SER A 178 -7.49 -12.04 -7.67
CA SER A 178 -8.45 -11.25 -8.44
C SER A 178 -8.26 -9.75 -8.21
N LYS A 179 -8.65 -8.91 -9.17
CA LYS A 179 -8.45 -7.43 -9.17
C LYS A 179 -7.00 -6.96 -9.34
N MET A 180 -6.03 -7.87 -9.47
CA MET A 180 -4.68 -7.54 -9.93
C MET A 180 -4.73 -7.13 -11.42
N ARG A 181 -4.03 -6.05 -11.81
CA ARG A 181 -4.08 -5.58 -13.21
C ARG A 181 -3.35 -6.57 -14.13
N PRO A 182 -3.88 -6.90 -15.32
CA PRO A 182 -3.20 -7.81 -16.25
C PRO A 182 -1.82 -7.32 -16.70
N ALA A 183 -1.69 -6.01 -16.94
CA ALA A 183 -0.45 -5.35 -17.36
C ALA A 183 0.39 -4.82 -16.18
N ASP A 184 0.30 -5.46 -15.02
CA ASP A 184 0.99 -5.05 -13.80
C ASP A 184 2.50 -5.36 -13.82
N GLY A 185 2.97 -6.24 -14.72
CA GLY A 185 4.39 -6.53 -14.90
C GLY A 185 5.02 -7.47 -13.88
N ARG A 186 4.27 -7.91 -12.86
CA ARG A 186 4.65 -9.03 -12.00
C ARG A 186 4.52 -10.37 -12.74
N ALA A 187 5.34 -11.35 -12.37
CA ALA A 187 5.44 -12.63 -13.08
C ALA A 187 4.11 -13.39 -13.23
N VAL A 188 3.34 -13.56 -12.14
CA VAL A 188 2.09 -14.34 -12.14
C VAL A 188 1.05 -13.79 -13.14
N PRO A 189 0.63 -12.51 -13.11
CA PRO A 189 -0.34 -12.00 -14.07
C PRO A 189 0.20 -12.02 -15.51
N THR A 190 1.50 -11.76 -15.72
CA THR A 190 2.12 -11.84 -17.05
C THR A 190 2.06 -13.25 -17.63
N PHE A 191 2.44 -14.27 -16.85
CA PHE A 191 2.40 -15.66 -17.31
C PHE A 191 0.97 -16.15 -17.57
N LEU A 192 0.02 -15.80 -16.70
CA LEU A 192 -1.39 -16.13 -16.91
C LEU A 192 -1.92 -15.48 -18.20
N GLN A 193 -1.61 -14.21 -18.44
CA GLN A 193 -2.03 -13.53 -19.66
C GLN A 193 -1.38 -14.12 -20.92
N GLN A 194 -0.09 -14.49 -20.85
CA GLN A 194 0.60 -15.15 -21.96
C GLN A 194 -0.03 -16.51 -22.27
N ALA A 195 -0.26 -17.35 -21.25
CA ALA A 195 -0.90 -18.65 -21.39
C ALA A 195 -2.33 -18.57 -21.95
N LEU A 196 -3.17 -17.65 -21.43
CA LEU A 196 -4.54 -17.47 -21.89
C LEU A 196 -4.65 -16.92 -23.33
N SER A 197 -3.56 -16.38 -23.88
CA SER A 197 -3.49 -15.86 -25.25
C SER A 197 -2.63 -16.71 -26.18
N ASP A 198 -2.29 -17.95 -25.77
CA ASP A 198 -1.39 -18.85 -26.51
C ASP A 198 -0.06 -18.20 -26.93
N ARG A 199 0.47 -17.29 -26.10
CA ARG A 199 1.76 -16.63 -26.31
C ARG A 199 2.85 -17.35 -25.50
N PRO A 200 4.11 -17.39 -25.99
CA PRO A 200 5.23 -17.95 -25.24
C PRO A 200 5.41 -17.27 -23.87
N LEU A 201 5.75 -18.06 -22.85
CA LEU A 201 6.06 -17.56 -21.51
C LEU A 201 7.44 -16.92 -21.48
N THR A 202 7.54 -15.67 -21.04
CA THR A 202 8.81 -14.92 -21.03
C THR A 202 9.50 -15.03 -19.66
N VAL A 203 10.54 -15.84 -19.56
CA VAL A 203 11.36 -15.94 -18.33
C VAL A 203 12.58 -15.02 -18.47
N PHE A 204 12.74 -14.08 -17.53
CA PHE A 204 13.93 -13.24 -17.46
C PHE A 204 15.04 -13.97 -16.69
N GLY A 205 16.22 -14.10 -17.30
CA GLY A 205 17.39 -14.78 -16.76
C GLY A 205 18.66 -14.34 -17.49
#